data_AF-A0A2D4LQY9-F1
#
_entry.id   AF-A0A2D4LQY9-F1
#
_cell.length_a   1.000
_cell.length_b   1.000
_cell.length_c   1.000
_cell.angle_alpha   90.00
_cell.angle_beta   90.00
_cell.angle_gamma   90.00
#
_symmetry.space_group_name_H-M   'P 1'
#
loop_
_entity.id
_entity.type
_entity.pdbx_description
1 polymer ?
#
loop_
_entity_poly.entity_id
_entity_poly.type
_entity_poly.pdbx_seq_one_letter_code
_entity_poly.pdbx_strand_id
1 'polypeptide(L)'
;FEDQTLYRSIIGSLLYISSWTRPDISLSVNLLSRHVGKAKEFHWNCIKKLLGYLQHTKGIGLLLEPTHTDTAELCCYADADWGTDKETRKSTSGYIMFLNGSPVFWKVRKQNFISCSSTEAEYACVSDVTNSLIWFDA
;
A
#
# COMPACT_ATOMS: atom_id res chain seq x y z
N PHE A 1 0.33 -22.86 -9.20
CA PHE A 1 -0.91 -22.37 -9.82
C PHE A 1 -0.66 -22.35 -11.31
N GLU A 2 -1.51 -23.00 -12.09
CA GLU A 2 -1.23 -23.22 -13.51
C GLU A 2 -1.58 -21.99 -14.37
N ASP A 3 -2.68 -21.31 -14.05
CA ASP A 3 -3.16 -20.16 -14.82
C ASP A 3 -2.52 -18.83 -14.38
N GLN A 4 -1.34 -18.53 -14.92
CA GLN A 4 -0.66 -17.26 -14.62
C GLN A 4 -1.41 -16.04 -15.17
N THR A 5 -2.22 -16.20 -16.23
CA THR A 5 -2.97 -15.09 -16.84
C THR A 5 -4.10 -14.64 -15.94
N LEU A 6 -4.85 -15.59 -15.37
CA LEU A 6 -5.89 -15.29 -14.39
C LEU A 6 -5.33 -14.60 -13.14
N TYR A 7 -4.19 -15.08 -12.64
CA TYR A 7 -3.52 -14.45 -11.49
C TYR A 7 -3.20 -12.97 -11.77
N ARG A 8 -2.61 -12.69 -12.94
CA ARG A 8 -2.25 -11.33 -13.37
C ARG A 8 -3.47 -10.42 -13.50
N SER A 9 -4.53 -10.93 -14.12
CA SER A 9 -5.78 -10.17 -14.29
C SER A 9 -6.36 -9.76 -12.94
N ILE A 10 -6.43 -10.70 -11.99
CA ILE A 10 -6.98 -10.43 -10.65
C ILE A 10 -6.10 -9.44 -9.88
N ILE A 11 -4.77 -9.58 -9.95
CA ILE A 11 -3.85 -8.62 -9.33
C ILE A 11 -4.04 -7.22 -9.92
N GLY A 12 -4.24 -7.09 -11.23
CA GLY A 12 -4.54 -5.80 -11.87
C GLY A 12 -5.82 -5.16 -11.29
N SER A 13 -6.89 -5.93 -11.15
CA SER A 13 -8.12 -5.46 -10.52
C SER A 13 -7.93 -5.09 -9.04
N LEU A 14 -7.17 -5.89 -8.30
CA LEU A 14 -6.87 -5.62 -6.89
C LEU A 14 -5.99 -4.38 -6.69
N LEU A 15 -5.05 -4.12 -7.61
CA LEU A 15 -4.25 -2.90 -7.62
C LEU A 15 -5.13 -1.67 -7.76
N TYR A 16 -6.12 -1.71 -8.67
CA TYR A 16 -7.08 -0.62 -8.80
C TYR A 16 -7.86 -0.38 -7.50
N ILE A 17 -8.44 -1.43 -6.92
CA ILE A 17 -9.20 -1.32 -5.66
C ILE A 17 -8.32 -0.76 -4.54
N SER A 18 -7.11 -1.31 -4.41
CA SER A 18 -6.13 -0.91 -3.40
C SER A 18 -5.74 0.56 -3.53
N SER A 19 -5.47 1.06 -4.75
CA SER A 19 -4.98 2.42 -4.94
C SER A 19 -6.05 3.50 -4.82
N TRP A 20 -7.33 3.16 -5.06
CA TRP A 20 -8.39 4.17 -5.17
C TRP A 20 -9.42 4.13 -4.05
N THR A 21 -9.68 2.96 -3.46
CA THR A 21 -10.86 2.78 -2.57
C THR A 21 -10.55 2.10 -1.25
N ARG A 22 -9.51 1.26 -1.19
CA ARG A 22 -9.26 0.36 -0.06
C ARG A 22 -7.77 0.38 0.34
N PRO A 23 -7.34 1.40 1.12
CA PRO A 23 -5.96 1.46 1.60
C PRO A 23 -5.57 0.26 2.45
N ASP A 24 -6.53 -0.33 3.17
CA ASP A 24 -6.36 -1.47 4.07
C ASP A 24 -5.79 -2.73 3.38
N ILE A 25 -6.08 -2.94 2.09
CA ILE A 25 -5.55 -4.08 1.35
C ILE A 25 -4.20 -3.84 0.68
N SER A 26 -3.67 -2.61 0.75
CA SER A 26 -2.52 -2.19 -0.07
C SER A 26 -1.25 -3.00 0.16
N LEU A 27 -0.97 -3.35 1.41
CA LEU A 27 0.16 -4.21 1.75
C LEU A 27 -0.01 -5.61 1.15
N SER A 28 -1.20 -6.20 1.31
CA SER A 28 -1.49 -7.54 0.79
C SER A 28 -1.34 -7.60 -0.73
N VAL A 29 -1.88 -6.61 -1.44
CA VAL A 29 -1.75 -6.50 -2.89
C VAL A 29 -0.29 -6.27 -3.30
N ASN A 30 0.45 -5.43 -2.57
CA ASN A 30 1.88 -5.20 -2.84
C ASN A 30 2.71 -6.48 -2.69
N LEU A 31 2.43 -7.32 -1.70
CA LEU A 31 3.13 -8.59 -1.51
C LEU A 31 2.79 -9.59 -2.63
N LEU A 32 1.51 -9.70 -2.99
CA LEU A 32 1.06 -10.65 -4.02
C LEU A 32 1.49 -10.24 -5.44
N SER A 33 1.58 -8.94 -5.72
CA SER A 33 2.00 -8.44 -7.03
C SER A 33 3.47 -8.76 -7.35
N ARG A 34 4.34 -8.90 -6.32
CA ARG A 34 5.74 -9.34 -6.48
C ARG A 34 5.87 -10.70 -7.16
N HIS A 35 4.85 -11.55 -7.05
CA HIS A 35 4.86 -12.93 -7.59
C HIS A 35 4.09 -13.10 -8.90
N VAL A 36 3.70 -12.00 -9.56
CA VAL A 36 3.00 -11.98 -10.86
C VAL A 36 3.75 -12.74 -11.97
N GLY A 37 5.08 -12.80 -11.91
CA GLY A 37 5.89 -13.55 -12.86
C GLY A 37 5.71 -15.08 -12.75
N LYS A 38 5.60 -15.60 -11.52
CA LYS A 38 5.54 -17.04 -11.23
C LYS A 38 4.75 -17.30 -9.94
N ALA A 39 3.43 -17.32 -10.06
CA ALA A 39 2.52 -17.57 -8.94
C ALA A 39 2.47 -19.06 -8.56
N LYS A 40 2.67 -19.34 -7.27
CA LYS A 40 2.51 -20.64 -6.62
C LYS A 40 1.08 -20.79 -6.07
N GLU A 41 0.70 -22.02 -5.75
CA GLU A 41 -0.61 -22.31 -5.16
C GLU A 41 -0.83 -21.58 -3.82
N PHE A 42 0.24 -21.40 -3.04
CA PHE A 42 0.21 -20.58 -1.84
C PHE A 42 -0.27 -19.13 -2.11
N HIS A 43 0.26 -18.46 -3.13
CA HIS A 43 -0.15 -17.09 -3.48
C HIS A 43 -1.60 -17.04 -3.96
N TRP A 44 -2.06 -18.07 -4.68
CA TRP A 44 -3.45 -18.19 -5.10
C TRP A 44 -4.42 -18.31 -3.92
N ASN A 45 -4.06 -19.10 -2.91
CA ASN A 45 -4.85 -19.21 -1.69
C ASN A 45 -4.92 -17.87 -0.92
N CYS A 46 -3.84 -17.09 -0.93
CA CYS A 46 -3.85 -15.74 -0.37
C CYS A 46 -4.77 -14.78 -1.15
N ILE A 47 -4.78 -14.83 -2.49
CA ILE A 47 -5.74 -14.06 -3.31
C ILE A 47 -7.17 -14.44 -2.95
N LYS A 48 -7.49 -15.73 -2.86
CA LYS A 48 -8.85 -16.18 -2.48
C LYS A 48 -9.27 -15.63 -1.12
N LYS A 49 -8.37 -15.64 -0.13
CA LYS A 49 -8.62 -15.05 1.19
C LYS A 49 -8.87 -13.54 1.09
N LEU A 50 -8.05 -12.82 0.30
CA LEU A 50 -8.20 -11.38 0.09
C LEU A 50 -9.53 -11.02 -0.59
N LEU A 51 -9.92 -11.77 -1.62
CA LEU A 51 -11.22 -11.61 -2.28
C LEU A 51 -12.38 -11.92 -1.32
N GLY A 52 -12.24 -12.97 -0.51
CA GLY A 52 -13.19 -13.28 0.56
C GLY A 52 -13.32 -12.13 1.55
N TYR A 53 -12.21 -11.54 2.00
CA TYR A 53 -12.22 -10.38 2.88
C TYR A 53 -12.94 -9.18 2.25
N LEU A 54 -12.66 -8.87 0.98
CA LEU A 54 -13.36 -7.79 0.26
C LEU A 54 -14.87 -8.05 0.17
N GLN A 55 -15.28 -9.29 -0.09
CA GLN A 55 -16.70 -9.65 -0.15
C GLN A 55 -17.40 -9.44 1.19
N HIS A 56 -16.76 -9.81 2.31
CA HIS A 56 -17.32 -9.64 3.65
C HIS A 56 -17.32 -8.17 4.10
N THR A 57 -16.37 -7.37 3.61
CA THR A 57 -16.22 -5.94 3.95
C THR A 57 -16.68 -5.00 2.85
N LYS A 58 -17.60 -5.44 1.99
CA LYS A 58 -18.14 -4.64 0.87
C LYS A 58 -18.79 -3.32 1.29
N GLY A 59 -19.21 -3.21 2.54
CA GLY A 59 -19.79 -1.98 3.11
C GLY A 59 -18.77 -0.99 3.65
N ILE A 60 -17.48 -1.36 3.73
CA ILE A 60 -16.42 -0.46 4.17
C ILE A 60 -15.98 0.40 2.99
N GLY A 61 -16.02 1.71 3.18
CA GLY A 61 -15.56 2.72 2.22
C GLY A 61 -14.78 3.84 2.90
N LEU A 62 -14.24 4.75 2.10
CA LEU A 62 -13.56 5.94 2.58
C LEU A 62 -14.59 6.98 2.98
N LEU A 63 -14.42 7.53 4.19
CA LEU A 63 -15.17 8.70 4.64
C LEU A 63 -14.43 9.95 4.15
N LEU A 64 -15.04 10.68 3.22
CA LEU A 64 -14.54 11.93 2.70
C LEU A 64 -15.33 13.09 3.29
N GLU A 65 -15.05 13.39 4.55
CA GLU A 65 -15.66 14.49 5.30
C GLU A 65 -14.54 15.46 5.70
N PRO A 66 -14.13 16.37 4.79
CA PRO A 66 -13.06 17.31 5.09
C PRO A 66 -13.53 18.32 6.13
N THR A 67 -12.69 18.58 7.13
CA THR A 67 -12.91 19.67 8.08
C THR A 67 -12.93 21.00 7.31
N HIS A 68 -13.97 21.79 7.53
CA HIS A 68 -14.09 23.12 6.94
C HIS A 68 -13.24 24.11 7.74
N THR A 69 -12.01 24.33 7.28
CA THR A 69 -11.08 25.33 7.80
C THR A 69 -10.73 26.32 6.69
N ASP A 70 -10.43 27.58 7.07
CA ASP A 70 -10.00 28.63 6.12
C ASP A 70 -8.64 28.31 5.47
N THR A 71 -7.87 27.41 6.08
CA THR A 71 -6.58 26.92 5.58
C THR A 71 -6.66 25.45 5.22
N ALA A 72 -6.08 25.08 4.07
CA ALA A 72 -5.87 23.68 3.72
C ALA A 72 -4.79 23.06 4.62
N GLU A 73 -5.12 22.00 5.34
CA GLU A 73 -4.20 21.24 6.17
C GLU A 73 -3.87 19.91 5.49
N LEU A 74 -2.60 19.74 5.13
CA LEU A 74 -2.07 18.50 4.57
C LEU A 74 -1.27 17.75 5.63
N CYS A 75 -1.78 16.61 6.07
CA CYS A 75 -1.11 15.73 7.03
C CYS A 75 -0.67 14.43 6.36
N CYS A 76 0.45 13.85 6.80
CA CYS A 76 0.86 12.53 6.35
C CYS A 76 1.34 11.67 7.51
N TYR A 77 0.97 10.39 7.48
CA TYR A 77 1.46 9.36 8.37
C TYR A 77 2.32 8.41 7.56
N ALA A 78 3.53 8.16 8.05
CA ALA A 78 4.53 7.31 7.44
C ALA A 78 4.95 6.23 8.44
N ASP A 79 5.18 5.02 7.95
CA ASP A 79 5.64 3.87 8.74
C ASP A 79 6.47 2.94 7.86
N ALA A 80 7.48 2.28 8.44
CA ALA A 80 8.32 1.35 7.73
C ALA A 80 8.55 0.06 8.51
N ASP A 81 8.26 -1.07 7.88
CA ASP A 81 8.57 -2.38 8.46
C ASP A 81 9.97 -2.84 8.02
N TRP A 82 10.84 -3.08 9.00
CA TRP A 82 12.26 -3.36 8.79
C TRP A 82 12.53 -4.85 8.53
N GLY A 83 13.11 -5.12 7.35
CA GLY A 83 13.60 -6.47 7.02
C GLY A 83 12.51 -7.55 7.00
N THR A 84 11.25 -7.21 6.75
CA THR A 84 10.13 -8.16 6.68
C THR A 84 10.33 -9.21 5.58
N ASP A 85 10.94 -8.81 4.47
CA ASP A 85 11.18 -9.68 3.34
C ASP A 85 12.35 -10.62 3.66
N LYS A 86 12.05 -11.87 4.00
CA LYS A 86 13.06 -12.86 4.41
C LYS A 86 14.07 -13.20 3.33
N GLU A 87 13.69 -13.07 2.05
CA GLU A 87 14.58 -13.40 0.92
C GLU A 87 15.56 -12.26 0.64
N THR A 88 15.07 -11.03 0.59
CA THR A 88 15.89 -9.87 0.18
C THR A 88 16.34 -8.99 1.34
N ARG A 89 15.80 -9.20 2.55
CA ARG A 89 15.98 -8.35 3.74
C ARG A 89 15.61 -6.88 3.54
N LYS A 90 14.91 -6.54 2.46
CA LYS A 90 14.45 -5.19 2.16
C LYS A 90 13.22 -4.84 2.98
N SER A 91 13.22 -3.62 3.50
CA SER A 91 12.12 -3.04 4.27
C SER A 91 10.93 -2.69 3.37
N THR A 92 9.74 -2.57 3.95
CA THR A 92 8.54 -2.12 3.25
C THR A 92 8.07 -0.81 3.87
N SER A 93 7.99 0.25 3.05
CA SER A 93 7.50 1.57 3.44
C SER A 93 6.01 1.69 3.12
N GLY A 94 5.26 2.29 4.02
CA GLY A 94 3.85 2.62 3.85
C GLY A 94 3.57 4.04 4.30
N TYR A 95 2.74 4.76 3.57
CA TYR A 95 2.26 6.07 4.01
C TYR A 95 0.88 6.41 3.47
N ILE A 96 0.19 7.29 4.20
CA ILE A 96 -1.13 7.81 3.86
C ILE A 96 -1.18 9.31 4.13
N MET A 97 -1.78 10.05 3.21
CA MET A 97 -1.91 11.50 3.20
C MET A 97 -3.38 11.87 3.39
N PHE A 98 -3.61 12.87 4.21
CA PHE A 98 -4.90 13.42 4.55
C PHE A 98 -4.94 14.90 4.20
N LEU A 99 -5.99 15.33 3.51
CA LEU A 99 -6.30 16.74 3.26
C LEU A 99 -7.53 17.10 4.10
N ASN A 100 -7.37 18.04 5.02
CA ASN A 100 -8.41 18.46 5.96
C ASN A 100 -9.07 17.24 6.68
N GLY A 101 -8.27 16.25 7.07
CA GLY A 101 -8.78 15.03 7.72
C GLY A 101 -9.39 13.97 6.79
N SER A 102 -9.50 14.22 5.48
CA SER A 102 -9.93 13.22 4.49
C SER A 102 -8.75 12.54 3.80
N PRO A 103 -8.73 11.20 3.68
CA PRO A 103 -7.64 10.49 3.02
C PRO A 103 -7.66 10.75 1.51
N VAL A 104 -6.57 11.30 0.97
CA VAL A 104 -6.46 11.67 -0.45
C VAL A 104 -5.48 10.80 -1.23
N PHE A 105 -4.46 10.27 -0.55
CA PHE A 105 -3.42 9.48 -1.21
C PHE A 105 -2.79 8.50 -0.24
N TRP A 106 -2.39 7.33 -0.71
CA TRP A 106 -1.60 6.38 0.07
C TRP A 106 -0.77 5.53 -0.86
N LYS A 107 0.30 4.97 -0.31
CA LYS A 107 1.21 4.10 -1.06
C LYS A 107 1.91 3.13 -0.12
N VAL A 108 2.04 1.89 -0.59
CA VAL A 108 2.90 0.89 0.02
C VAL A 108 3.92 0.44 -1.01
N ARG A 109 5.19 0.43 -0.63
CA ARG A 109 6.30 0.07 -1.51
C ARG A 109 7.39 -0.71 -0.79
N LYS A 110 8.01 -1.63 -1.51
CA LYS A 110 9.27 -2.23 -1.08
C LYS A 110 10.38 -1.21 -1.28
N GLN A 111 11.26 -1.03 -0.29
CA GLN A 111 12.41 -0.14 -0.43
C GLN A 111 13.40 -0.69 -1.47
N ASN A 112 14.15 0.20 -2.14
CA ASN A 112 15.10 -0.20 -3.18
C ASN A 112 16.42 -0.73 -2.59
N PHE A 113 16.77 -0.31 -1.39
CA PHE A 113 17.97 -0.71 -0.66
C PHE A 113 17.61 -1.52 0.59
N ILE A 114 18.64 -2.06 1.25
CA ILE A 114 18.53 -2.79 2.51
C ILE A 114 18.87 -1.82 3.62
N SER A 115 17.94 -1.53 4.52
CA SER A 115 18.19 -0.70 5.69
C SER A 115 18.92 -1.53 6.77
N CYS A 116 19.95 -0.94 7.38
CA CYS A 116 20.74 -1.56 8.43
C CYS A 116 20.07 -1.44 9.82
N SER A 117 19.04 -0.60 9.96
CA SER A 117 18.26 -0.43 11.19
C SER A 117 16.80 -0.07 10.89
N SER A 118 15.93 -0.20 11.89
CA SER A 118 14.55 0.29 11.81
C SER A 118 14.50 1.80 11.60
N THR A 119 15.33 2.57 12.31
CA THR A 119 15.41 4.03 12.16
C THR A 119 15.76 4.45 10.74
N GLU A 120 16.68 3.74 10.09
CA GLU A 120 17.03 4.00 8.69
C GLU A 120 15.87 3.68 7.74
N ALA A 121 15.14 2.58 7.99
CA ALA A 121 13.96 2.24 7.20
C ALA A 121 12.87 3.31 7.33
N GLU A 122 12.63 3.82 8.53
CA GLU A 122 11.70 4.91 8.80
C GLU A 122 12.14 6.20 8.10
N TYR A 123 13.41 6.56 8.21
CA TYR A 123 13.95 7.76 7.56
C TYR A 123 13.80 7.70 6.03
N ALA A 124 14.02 6.53 5.44
CA ALA A 124 13.80 6.31 4.02
C ALA A 124 12.33 6.53 3.63
N CYS A 125 11.40 6.01 4.45
CA CYS A 125 9.97 6.19 4.24
C CYS A 125 9.57 7.66 4.32
N VAL A 126 10.05 8.38 5.33
CA VAL A 126 9.79 9.82 5.49
C VAL A 126 10.34 10.61 4.31
N SER A 127 11.51 10.27 3.78
CA SER A 127 12.07 10.90 2.57
C SER A 127 11.16 10.71 1.34
N ASP A 128 10.51 9.56 1.20
CA ASP A 128 9.56 9.33 0.10
C ASP A 128 8.26 10.12 0.27
N VAL A 129 7.82 10.22 1.53
CA VAL A 129 6.64 10.97 1.93
C VAL A 129 6.83 12.45 1.66
N THR A 130 7.98 13.03 2.04
CA THR A 130 8.27 14.45 1.81
C THR A 130 8.29 14.79 0.32
N ASN A 131 8.88 13.93 -0.52
CA ASN A 131 8.81 14.10 -1.98
C ASN A 131 7.36 14.09 -2.49
N SER A 132 6.51 13.24 -1.93
CA SER A 132 5.08 13.20 -2.29
C SER A 132 4.36 14.47 -1.81
N LEU A 133 4.62 14.91 -0.58
CA LEU A 133 4.05 16.14 0.00
C LEU A 133 4.41 17.37 -0.84
N ILE A 134 5.68 17.53 -1.21
CA ILE A 134 6.13 18.66 -2.04
C ILE A 134 5.40 18.66 -3.39
N TRP A 135 5.16 17.48 -3.97
CA TRP A 135 4.41 17.39 -5.23
C TRP A 135 2.93 17.76 -5.07
N PHE A 136 2.32 17.54 -3.91
CA PHE A 136 0.93 17.93 -3.63
C PHE A 136 0.77 19.40 -3.26
N ASP A 137 1.83 20.04 -2.73
CA ASP A 137 1.84 21.46 -2.36
C ASP A 137 2.18 22.39 -3.55
N ALA A 138 2.89 21.86 -4.56
CA ALA A 138 3.29 22.59 -5.78
C ALA A 138 2.15 22.77 -6.79
#